data_AF-A0A812RK55-F1
#
_entry.id   AF-A0A812RK55-F1
#
_cell.length_a   1.000
_cell.length_b   1.000
_cell.length_c   1.000
_cell.angle_alpha   90.00
_cell.angle_beta   90.00
_cell.angle_gamma   90.00
#
_symmetry.space_group_name_H-M   'P 1'
#
loop_
_entity.id
_entity.type
_entity.pdbx_description
1 polymer ?
#
loop_
_entity_poly.entity_id
_entity_poly.type
_entity_poly.pdbx_seq_one_letter_code
_entity_poly.pdbx_strand_id
1 'polypeptide(L)'
;MAVFADTFIAEFGLTRTELSTAYLFGTVASAFTLPRAGRWYDQWGARVMLVAAPAFLGIMLVLISGIDWLAGLLVGVFALPLAWITFPLILLGYFGVRFSGQGVLTSASRNVLLVWFEKRRGLVSGLRGVFVSLGFSISPLILAWMIDAFGWRGALWVMALVVGVGFTTIALFTVRDHPHVAGLTPDGDARSDNHSDQHSKSLPERTASDAKRDPVFWIYSAALSMHALFGTAVTFHIVAIFEEAGRDRVEAFAYFLPQAVVSLSVNLVASALADYCRLKPLLIVMLLMFLVGAYGITQLHTEEGYWLLVLGFGAGGGLWGVLSNLAFIRQFGALHLGEISGLNTAITVFASAIGPVAFSLANDTFGSFDAAAVGCIFGLVVLLLVAILLPQPLDRAFADALQMDDRVDAVWFPPALYLGAAVAVAPQGLACGVQDIGTAASGPHTGEIAAEMVADVGGSWTIVGHSERRLAQNEGDDLVGTKTAAALRGGLNPIVCVGETAAERDAGHEKIVVQRQLEAVLDRIDHAQLGKIAIGYEPVWAIGTGVTASPEQAQEMHEFVRQLLTEVNAQMAAQIRIVYGGSVKPENAADIFAQQDIDGGLVGGASLNAADFTAIIDAAAQAR
;
A
#
# COMPACT_ATOMS: atom_id res chain seq x y z
N MET A 1 8.18 -30.94 -7.42
CA MET A 1 7.51 -31.62 -8.56
C MET A 1 8.34 -31.58 -9.83
N ALA A 2 8.95 -30.45 -10.24
CA ALA A 2 9.80 -30.40 -11.44
C ALA A 2 10.94 -31.45 -11.41
N VAL A 3 11.65 -31.59 -10.28
CA VAL A 3 12.72 -32.59 -10.11
C VAL A 3 12.23 -34.04 -10.24
N PHE A 4 10.93 -34.29 -10.07
CA PHE A 4 10.33 -35.63 -10.17
C PHE A 4 9.71 -35.92 -11.55
N ALA A 5 9.71 -34.94 -12.47
CA ALA A 5 8.93 -35.01 -13.70
C ALA A 5 9.32 -36.20 -14.59
N ASP A 6 10.62 -36.37 -14.85
CA ASP A 6 11.12 -37.46 -15.70
C ASP A 6 10.89 -38.83 -15.05
N THR A 7 11.01 -38.92 -13.72
CA THR A 7 10.72 -40.15 -12.97
C THR A 7 9.24 -40.51 -13.04
N PHE A 8 8.34 -39.53 -12.90
CA PHE A 8 6.91 -39.77 -13.00
C PHE A 8 6.48 -40.18 -14.41
N ILE A 9 7.07 -39.58 -15.45
CA ILE A 9 6.86 -40.00 -16.85
C ILE A 9 7.21 -41.49 -17.00
N ALA A 10 8.37 -41.90 -16.51
CA ALA A 10 8.84 -43.28 -16.63
C ALA A 10 7.99 -44.27 -15.81
N GLU A 11 7.70 -43.96 -14.55
CA GLU A 11 7.02 -44.88 -13.62
C GLU A 11 5.50 -44.96 -13.83
N PHE A 12 4.88 -43.85 -14.22
CA PHE A 12 3.42 -43.78 -14.39
C PHE A 12 2.97 -44.04 -15.82
N GLY A 13 3.90 -44.23 -16.76
CA GLY A 13 3.62 -44.44 -18.18
C GLY A 13 2.91 -43.23 -18.82
N LEU A 14 3.16 -42.03 -18.30
CA LEU A 14 2.57 -40.79 -18.80
C LEU A 14 3.51 -40.13 -19.79
N THR A 15 2.95 -39.49 -20.82
CA THR A 15 3.69 -38.56 -21.66
C THR A 15 3.99 -37.26 -20.91
N ARG A 16 5.01 -36.51 -21.35
CA ARG A 16 5.32 -35.18 -20.81
C ARG A 16 4.12 -34.23 -20.90
N THR A 17 3.35 -34.33 -22.00
CA THR A 17 2.13 -33.54 -22.22
C THR A 17 1.04 -33.90 -21.23
N GLU A 18 0.80 -35.18 -20.95
CA GLU A 18 -0.20 -35.61 -19.96
C GLU A 18 0.18 -35.15 -18.55
N LEU A 19 1.45 -35.26 -18.16
CA LEU A 19 1.90 -34.79 -16.84
C LEU A 19 1.72 -33.27 -16.69
N SER A 20 2.13 -32.48 -17.69
CA SER A 20 1.93 -31.03 -17.71
C SER A 20 0.45 -30.65 -17.71
N THR A 21 -0.40 -31.42 -18.40
CA THR A 21 -1.84 -31.20 -18.44
C THR A 21 -2.50 -31.50 -17.09
N ALA A 22 -2.09 -32.57 -16.41
CA ALA A 22 -2.53 -32.86 -15.05
C ALA A 22 -2.09 -31.79 -14.06
N TYR A 23 -0.87 -31.27 -14.20
CA TYR A 23 -0.39 -30.13 -13.43
C TYR A 23 -1.23 -28.87 -13.65
N LEU A 24 -1.53 -28.54 -14.93
CA LEU A 24 -2.38 -27.41 -15.31
C LEU A 24 -3.75 -27.52 -14.63
N PHE A 25 -4.48 -28.60 -14.88
CA PHE A 25 -5.85 -28.75 -14.38
C PHE A 25 -5.90 -28.87 -12.85
N GLY A 26 -4.97 -29.60 -12.23
CA GLY A 26 -4.88 -29.69 -10.78
C GLY A 26 -4.60 -28.34 -10.13
N THR A 27 -3.66 -27.57 -10.71
CA THR A 27 -3.33 -26.22 -10.22
C THR A 27 -4.51 -25.26 -10.41
N VAL A 28 -5.14 -25.23 -11.60
CA VAL A 28 -6.32 -24.40 -11.86
C VAL A 28 -7.47 -24.73 -10.92
N ALA A 29 -7.75 -26.02 -10.70
CA ALA A 29 -8.78 -26.45 -9.75
C ALA A 29 -8.49 -25.95 -8.33
N SER A 30 -7.24 -26.03 -7.87
CA SER A 30 -6.85 -25.47 -6.57
C SER A 30 -7.03 -23.96 -6.50
N ALA A 31 -6.66 -23.22 -7.55
CA ALA A 31 -6.80 -21.76 -7.59
C ALA A 31 -8.24 -21.30 -7.29
N PHE A 32 -9.26 -21.95 -7.86
CA PHE A 32 -10.66 -21.60 -7.61
C PHE A 32 -11.13 -21.82 -6.16
N THR A 33 -10.41 -22.62 -5.38
CA THR A 33 -10.73 -22.89 -3.97
C THR A 33 -10.02 -21.96 -2.99
N LEU A 34 -8.94 -21.30 -3.41
CA LEU A 34 -8.10 -20.46 -2.54
C LEU A 34 -8.79 -19.20 -1.98
N PRO A 35 -9.73 -18.53 -2.67
CA PRO A 35 -10.47 -17.42 -2.06
C PRO A 35 -11.30 -17.89 -0.85
N ARG A 36 -11.84 -19.11 -0.90
CA ARG A 36 -12.57 -19.70 0.25
C ARG A 36 -11.61 -20.06 1.38
N ALA A 37 -10.43 -20.58 1.07
CA ALA A 37 -9.42 -20.82 2.09
C ALA A 37 -8.96 -19.52 2.78
N GLY A 38 -8.90 -18.40 2.05
CA GLY A 38 -8.70 -17.07 2.62
C GLY A 38 -9.79 -16.67 3.63
N ARG A 39 -11.07 -16.95 3.32
CA ARG A 39 -12.16 -16.76 4.29
C ARG A 39 -12.04 -17.67 5.50
N TRP A 40 -11.66 -18.94 5.31
CA TRP A 40 -11.43 -19.85 6.43
C TRP A 40 -10.29 -19.38 7.33
N TYR A 41 -9.25 -18.75 6.76
CA TYR A 41 -8.21 -18.09 7.53
C TYR A 41 -8.79 -16.96 8.40
N ASP A 42 -9.61 -16.08 7.82
CA ASP A 42 -10.22 -14.97 8.58
C ASP A 42 -11.21 -15.46 9.65
N GLN A 43 -11.89 -16.60 9.42
CA GLN A 43 -12.89 -17.15 10.34
C GLN A 43 -12.31 -18.04 11.44
N TRP A 44 -11.32 -18.87 11.12
CA TRP A 44 -10.78 -19.92 12.01
C TRP A 44 -9.37 -19.60 12.51
N GLY A 45 -8.73 -18.57 11.98
CA GLY A 45 -7.40 -18.13 12.38
C GLY A 45 -6.25 -18.82 11.64
N ALA A 46 -5.07 -18.22 11.76
CA ALA A 46 -3.82 -18.69 11.18
C ALA A 46 -3.39 -20.05 11.72
N ARG A 47 -3.55 -20.30 13.02
CA ARG A 47 -3.12 -21.52 13.69
C ARG A 47 -3.82 -22.74 13.11
N VAL A 48 -5.13 -22.67 12.92
CA VAL A 48 -5.90 -23.78 12.33
C VAL A 48 -5.43 -24.04 10.90
N MET A 49 -5.28 -22.99 10.09
CA MET A 49 -4.80 -23.12 8.71
C MET A 49 -3.37 -23.67 8.62
N LEU A 50 -2.47 -23.20 9.48
CA LEU A 50 -1.07 -23.61 9.55
C LEU A 50 -0.85 -25.00 10.16
N VAL A 51 -1.88 -25.62 10.75
CA VAL A 51 -1.89 -27.04 11.17
C VAL A 51 -2.53 -27.91 10.10
N ALA A 52 -3.70 -27.51 9.58
CA ALA A 52 -4.47 -28.30 8.63
C ALA A 52 -3.79 -28.43 7.26
N ALA A 53 -3.23 -27.32 6.73
CA ALA A 53 -2.57 -27.31 5.43
C ALA A 53 -1.38 -28.28 5.37
N PRO A 54 -0.32 -28.16 6.19
CA PRO A 54 0.82 -29.08 6.13
C PRO A 54 0.41 -30.54 6.33
N ALA A 55 -0.50 -30.84 7.27
CA ALA A 55 -1.02 -32.20 7.44
C ALA A 55 -1.65 -32.75 6.15
N PHE A 56 -2.51 -31.95 5.50
CA PHE A 56 -3.11 -32.31 4.22
C PHE A 56 -2.04 -32.45 3.11
N LEU A 57 -1.02 -31.59 3.08
CA LEU A 57 0.10 -31.69 2.15
C LEU A 57 0.84 -33.02 2.33
N GLY A 58 1.10 -33.45 3.56
CA GLY A 58 1.71 -34.74 3.87
C GLY A 58 0.88 -35.91 3.33
N ILE A 59 -0.43 -35.90 3.54
CA ILE A 59 -1.35 -36.92 3.01
C ILE A 59 -1.28 -36.96 1.47
N MET A 60 -1.24 -35.81 0.81
CA MET A 60 -1.15 -35.73 -0.65
C MET A 60 0.20 -36.23 -1.18
N LEU A 61 1.30 -35.99 -0.47
CA LEU A 61 2.62 -36.54 -0.83
C LEU A 61 2.65 -38.06 -0.70
N VAL A 62 2.03 -38.61 0.35
CA VAL A 62 1.88 -40.07 0.51
C VAL A 62 1.01 -40.64 -0.61
N LEU A 63 -0.11 -39.98 -0.94
CA LEU A 63 -0.96 -40.37 -2.07
C LEU A 63 -0.14 -40.46 -3.36
N ILE A 64 0.64 -39.41 -3.69
CA ILE A 64 1.48 -39.38 -4.90
C ILE A 64 2.50 -40.52 -4.91
N SER A 65 3.08 -40.84 -3.75
CA SER A 65 4.07 -41.93 -3.63
C SER A 65 3.51 -43.33 -3.92
N GLY A 66 2.19 -43.50 -3.86
CA GLY A 66 1.50 -44.78 -4.03
C GLY A 66 0.53 -44.81 -5.22
N ILE A 67 0.63 -43.86 -6.17
CA ILE A 67 -0.28 -43.79 -7.32
C ILE A 67 -0.21 -45.05 -8.17
N ASP A 68 0.98 -45.56 -8.44
CA ASP A 68 1.19 -46.75 -9.27
C ASP A 68 0.56 -48.00 -8.65
N TRP A 69 0.72 -48.19 -7.34
CA TRP A 69 0.09 -49.27 -6.59
C TRP A 69 -1.43 -49.15 -6.59
N LEU A 70 -1.94 -47.95 -6.30
CA LEU A 70 -3.38 -47.68 -6.25
C LEU A 70 -4.02 -47.85 -7.64
N ALA A 71 -3.35 -47.37 -8.69
CA ALA A 71 -3.81 -47.52 -10.06
C ALA A 71 -3.84 -49.00 -10.46
N GLY A 72 -2.82 -49.78 -10.11
CA GLY A 72 -2.79 -51.24 -10.36
C GLY A 72 -3.95 -51.98 -9.69
N LEU A 73 -4.26 -51.65 -8.43
CA LEU A 73 -5.40 -52.22 -7.71
C LEU A 73 -6.73 -51.88 -8.39
N LEU A 74 -6.91 -50.61 -8.76
CA LEU A 74 -8.14 -50.12 -9.39
C LEU A 74 -8.33 -50.65 -10.82
N VAL A 75 -7.26 -50.83 -11.60
CA VAL A 75 -7.33 -51.51 -12.91
C VAL A 75 -7.85 -52.93 -12.72
N GLY A 76 -7.37 -53.65 -11.69
CA GLY A 76 -7.83 -55.01 -11.39
C GLY A 76 -9.30 -55.10 -10.99
N VAL A 77 -9.86 -54.04 -10.40
CA VAL A 77 -11.28 -53.99 -9.96
C VAL A 77 -12.22 -53.50 -11.07
N PHE A 78 -11.82 -52.45 -11.80
CA PHE A 78 -12.70 -51.74 -12.74
C PHE A 78 -12.44 -52.08 -14.22
N ALA A 79 -11.38 -52.82 -14.53
CA ALA A 79 -10.96 -53.16 -15.90
C ALA A 79 -10.81 -51.95 -16.85
N LEU A 80 -10.49 -50.78 -16.30
CA LEU A 80 -10.23 -49.56 -17.07
C LEU A 80 -8.76 -49.48 -17.50
N PRO A 81 -8.42 -48.74 -18.57
CA PRO A 81 -7.03 -48.52 -18.96
C PRO A 81 -6.25 -47.79 -17.85
N LEU A 82 -4.99 -48.17 -17.63
CA LEU A 82 -4.14 -47.62 -16.56
C LEU A 82 -4.10 -46.08 -16.59
N ALA A 83 -3.95 -45.48 -17.78
CA ALA A 83 -3.90 -44.04 -17.95
C ALA A 83 -5.17 -43.32 -17.45
N TRP A 84 -6.35 -43.92 -17.60
CA TRP A 84 -7.62 -43.35 -17.16
C TRP A 84 -7.77 -43.30 -15.64
N ILE A 85 -6.98 -44.09 -14.91
CA ILE A 85 -6.96 -44.12 -13.46
C ILE A 85 -5.81 -43.26 -12.93
N THR A 86 -4.62 -43.41 -13.51
CA THR A 86 -3.40 -42.70 -13.11
C THR A 86 -3.54 -41.18 -13.32
N PHE A 87 -4.15 -40.75 -14.43
CA PHE A 87 -4.28 -39.32 -14.75
C PHE A 87 -5.16 -38.54 -13.73
N PRO A 88 -6.37 -39.00 -13.35
CA PRO A 88 -7.13 -38.36 -12.27
C PRO A 88 -6.42 -38.37 -10.91
N LEU A 89 -5.70 -39.44 -10.59
CA LEU A 89 -4.96 -39.53 -9.31
C LEU A 89 -3.81 -38.53 -9.23
N ILE A 90 -3.04 -38.38 -10.31
CA ILE A 90 -1.95 -37.39 -10.35
C ILE A 90 -2.51 -35.96 -10.37
N LEU A 91 -3.65 -35.73 -11.04
CA LEU A 91 -4.37 -34.45 -10.99
C LEU A 91 -4.78 -34.09 -9.55
N LEU A 92 -5.36 -35.06 -8.82
CA LEU A 92 -5.70 -34.88 -7.41
C LEU A 92 -4.47 -34.59 -6.54
N GLY A 93 -3.36 -35.29 -6.80
CA GLY A 93 -2.08 -35.03 -6.15
C GLY A 93 -1.59 -33.60 -6.39
N TYR A 94 -1.61 -33.13 -7.64
CA TYR A 94 -1.25 -31.75 -7.98
C TYR A 94 -2.19 -30.74 -7.35
N PHE A 95 -3.51 -30.96 -7.39
CA PHE A 95 -4.48 -30.14 -6.67
C PHE A 95 -4.09 -29.98 -5.20
N GLY A 96 -3.85 -31.10 -4.51
CA GLY A 96 -3.57 -31.09 -3.09
C GLY A 96 -2.27 -30.39 -2.72
N VAL A 97 -1.20 -30.66 -3.48
CA VAL A 97 0.10 -30.01 -3.29
C VAL A 97 0.02 -28.50 -3.55
N ARG A 98 -0.71 -28.08 -4.59
CA ARG A 98 -0.81 -26.66 -4.98
C ARG A 98 -1.75 -25.88 -4.08
N PHE A 99 -2.90 -26.47 -3.72
CA PHE A 99 -3.83 -25.92 -2.74
C PHE A 99 -3.13 -25.70 -1.40
N SER A 100 -2.50 -26.73 -0.87
CA SER A 100 -1.94 -26.66 0.48
C SER A 100 -0.62 -25.91 0.57
N GLY A 101 0.35 -26.21 -0.32
CA GLY A 101 1.69 -25.64 -0.27
C GLY A 101 1.75 -24.18 -0.69
N GLN A 102 1.68 -23.93 -2.01
CA GLN A 102 1.76 -22.56 -2.55
C GLN A 102 0.52 -21.73 -2.21
N GLY A 103 -0.65 -22.36 -2.06
CA GLY A 103 -1.89 -21.69 -1.74
C GLY A 103 -2.01 -21.29 -0.26
N VAL A 104 -2.42 -22.23 0.58
CA VAL A 104 -2.80 -21.97 1.97
C VAL A 104 -1.59 -21.69 2.86
N LEU A 105 -0.59 -22.57 2.88
CA LEU A 105 0.56 -22.48 3.77
C LEU A 105 1.38 -21.20 3.53
N THR A 106 1.59 -20.84 2.26
CA THR A 106 2.30 -19.61 1.89
C THR A 106 1.53 -18.35 2.29
N SER A 107 0.21 -18.29 2.03
CA SER A 107 -0.59 -17.11 2.39
C SER A 107 -0.77 -16.98 3.91
N ALA A 108 -1.09 -18.08 4.60
CA ALA A 108 -1.32 -18.08 6.04
C ALA A 108 -0.06 -17.71 6.84
N SER A 109 1.11 -18.26 6.46
CA SER A 109 2.39 -17.96 7.13
C SER A 109 2.82 -16.51 6.92
N ARG A 110 2.46 -15.91 5.79
CA ARG A 110 2.66 -14.49 5.52
C ARG A 110 1.74 -13.62 6.37
N ASN A 111 0.44 -13.88 6.31
CA ASN A 111 -0.58 -13.03 6.91
C ASN A 111 -0.48 -12.99 8.44
N VAL A 112 -0.11 -14.10 9.09
CA VAL A 112 0.01 -14.13 10.55
C VAL A 112 1.07 -13.15 11.04
N LEU A 113 2.19 -13.01 10.33
CA LEU A 113 3.24 -12.08 10.71
C LEU A 113 2.79 -10.62 10.61
N LEU A 114 1.95 -10.29 9.62
CA LEU A 114 1.49 -8.92 9.39
C LEU A 114 0.54 -8.38 10.46
N VAL A 115 -0.08 -9.29 11.22
CA VAL A 115 -0.99 -8.97 12.32
C VAL A 115 -0.26 -8.77 13.65
N TRP A 116 0.94 -9.32 13.79
CA TRP A 116 1.76 -9.18 15.00
C TRP A 116 2.60 -7.89 15.03
N PHE A 117 2.82 -7.26 13.88
CA PHE A 117 3.66 -6.08 13.74
C PHE A 117 2.93 -5.02 12.92
N GLU A 118 2.96 -3.75 13.36
CA GLU A 118 2.39 -2.61 12.64
C GLU A 118 3.48 -1.67 12.15
N LYS A 119 4.34 -1.21 13.07
CA LYS A 119 5.43 -0.27 12.80
C LYS A 119 6.60 -0.92 12.06
N ARG A 120 6.79 -2.22 12.22
CA ARG A 120 7.98 -2.97 11.72
C ARG A 120 7.64 -4.00 10.65
N ARG A 121 6.55 -3.82 9.91
CA ARG A 121 6.08 -4.76 8.88
C ARG A 121 7.12 -4.97 7.78
N GLY A 122 7.81 -3.93 7.33
CA GLY A 122 8.88 -4.03 6.34
C GLY A 122 10.04 -4.89 6.84
N LEU A 123 10.54 -4.62 8.04
CA LEU A 123 11.61 -5.40 8.67
C LEU A 123 11.27 -6.90 8.82
N VAL A 124 10.08 -7.21 9.35
CA VAL A 124 9.62 -8.60 9.54
C VAL A 124 9.47 -9.29 8.19
N SER A 125 8.96 -8.57 7.19
CA SER A 125 8.91 -9.05 5.81
C SER A 125 10.30 -9.40 5.27
N GLY A 126 11.30 -8.55 5.54
CA GLY A 126 12.68 -8.76 5.09
C GLY A 126 13.31 -9.99 5.72
N LEU A 127 13.14 -10.14 7.05
CA LEU A 127 13.65 -11.32 7.77
C LEU A 127 13.03 -12.62 7.25
N ARG A 128 11.70 -12.64 7.03
CA ARG A 128 11.02 -13.77 6.38
C ARG A 128 11.59 -14.04 4.98
N GLY A 129 11.86 -12.98 4.21
CA GLY A 129 12.41 -13.05 2.86
C GLY A 129 13.74 -13.81 2.78
N VAL A 130 14.57 -13.74 3.83
CA VAL A 130 15.81 -14.54 3.96
C VAL A 130 15.51 -16.03 3.87
N PHE A 131 14.59 -16.52 4.71
CA PHE A 131 14.24 -17.94 4.76
C PHE A 131 13.56 -18.42 3.48
N VAL A 132 12.71 -17.58 2.87
CA VAL A 132 12.05 -17.90 1.60
C VAL A 132 13.07 -18.03 0.47
N SER A 133 13.98 -17.06 0.34
CA SER A 133 14.98 -17.06 -0.75
C SER A 133 15.94 -18.24 -0.62
N LEU A 134 16.50 -18.48 0.58
CA LEU A 134 17.37 -19.64 0.83
C LEU A 134 16.64 -20.97 0.61
N GLY A 135 15.39 -21.07 1.09
CA GLY A 135 14.56 -22.25 0.90
C GLY A 135 14.37 -22.58 -0.58
N PHE A 136 13.97 -21.61 -1.40
CA PHE A 136 13.78 -21.83 -2.84
C PHE A 136 15.08 -22.22 -3.56
N SER A 137 16.21 -21.62 -3.19
CA SER A 137 17.51 -21.86 -3.84
C SER A 137 18.06 -23.25 -3.59
N ILE A 138 17.92 -23.73 -2.34
CA ILE A 138 18.53 -24.99 -1.90
C ILE A 138 17.59 -26.18 -2.15
N SER A 139 16.27 -25.94 -2.22
CA SER A 139 15.27 -27.00 -2.36
C SER A 139 15.51 -27.97 -3.53
N PRO A 140 15.81 -27.52 -4.78
CA PRO A 140 16.08 -28.45 -5.88
C PRO A 140 17.27 -29.37 -5.61
N LEU A 141 18.34 -28.84 -5.00
CA LEU A 141 19.55 -29.60 -4.68
C LEU A 141 19.30 -30.66 -3.60
N ILE A 142 18.60 -30.28 -2.52
CA ILE A 142 18.22 -31.23 -1.46
C ILE A 142 17.32 -32.33 -2.03
N LEU A 143 16.33 -31.96 -2.85
CA LEU A 143 15.41 -32.94 -3.44
C LEU A 143 16.13 -33.89 -4.40
N ALA A 144 17.04 -33.39 -5.23
CA ALA A 144 17.85 -34.23 -6.12
C ALA A 144 18.70 -35.22 -5.30
N TRP A 145 19.41 -34.73 -4.28
CA TRP A 145 20.17 -35.59 -3.37
C TRP A 145 19.30 -36.65 -2.68
N MET A 146 18.09 -36.29 -2.23
CA MET A 146 17.16 -37.24 -1.61
C MET A 146 16.68 -38.31 -2.60
N ILE A 147 16.45 -37.94 -3.86
CA ILE A 147 16.06 -38.88 -4.92
C ILE A 147 17.21 -39.85 -5.20
N ASP A 148 18.45 -39.37 -5.26
CA ASP A 148 19.63 -40.20 -5.49
C ASP A 148 19.88 -41.16 -4.30
N ALA A 149 19.68 -40.70 -3.07
CA ALA A 149 19.96 -41.48 -1.86
C ALA A 149 18.84 -42.46 -1.49
N PHE A 150 17.58 -42.07 -1.62
CA PHE A 150 16.42 -42.82 -1.11
C PHE A 150 15.43 -43.25 -2.21
N GLY A 151 15.71 -42.92 -3.46
CA GLY A 151 14.75 -43.02 -4.55
C GLY A 151 13.63 -41.97 -4.44
N TRP A 152 12.83 -41.86 -5.49
CA TRP A 152 11.78 -40.85 -5.58
C TRP A 152 10.66 -41.04 -4.52
N ARG A 153 10.26 -42.30 -4.25
CA ARG A 153 9.25 -42.61 -3.21
C ARG A 153 9.77 -42.26 -1.81
N GLY A 154 11.01 -42.65 -1.51
CA GLY A 154 11.67 -42.32 -0.24
C GLY A 154 11.78 -40.81 -0.02
N ALA A 155 12.14 -40.07 -1.07
CA ALA A 155 12.17 -38.61 -1.02
C ALA A 155 10.79 -38.00 -0.69
N LEU A 156 9.71 -38.50 -1.30
CA LEU A 156 8.34 -38.05 -0.99
C LEU A 156 7.92 -38.40 0.45
N TRP A 157 8.29 -39.57 0.97
CA TRP A 157 7.99 -39.96 2.36
C TRP A 157 8.70 -39.09 3.37
N VAL A 158 9.98 -38.80 3.15
CA VAL A 158 10.74 -37.88 4.01
C VAL A 158 10.09 -36.50 3.99
N MET A 159 9.68 -36.00 2.82
CA MET A 159 8.95 -34.73 2.72
C MET A 159 7.60 -34.77 3.44
N ALA A 160 6.84 -35.86 3.31
CA ALA A 160 5.56 -36.05 4.00
C ALA A 160 5.74 -36.08 5.53
N LEU A 161 6.82 -36.68 6.02
CA LEU A 161 7.14 -36.69 7.45
C LEU A 161 7.56 -35.30 7.94
N VAL A 162 8.55 -34.68 7.29
CA VAL A 162 9.11 -33.39 7.71
C VAL A 162 8.07 -32.27 7.61
N VAL A 163 7.42 -32.14 6.46
CA VAL A 163 6.44 -31.07 6.22
C VAL A 163 5.08 -31.44 6.80
N GLY A 164 4.62 -32.68 6.60
CA GLY A 164 3.28 -33.08 7.01
C GLY A 164 3.11 -33.36 8.49
N VAL A 165 4.10 -33.95 9.14
CA VAL A 165 4.04 -34.24 10.59
C VAL A 165 4.86 -33.23 11.39
N GLY A 166 6.11 -33.01 10.98
CA GLY A 166 7.05 -32.14 11.70
C GLY A 166 6.55 -30.71 11.78
N PHE A 167 6.31 -30.06 10.64
CA PHE A 167 5.83 -28.68 10.62
C PHE A 167 4.43 -28.53 11.24
N THR A 168 3.51 -29.47 11.01
CA THR A 168 2.20 -29.51 11.68
C THR A 168 2.33 -29.50 13.20
N THR A 169 3.24 -30.32 13.73
CA THR A 169 3.48 -30.42 15.18
C THR A 169 4.04 -29.11 15.72
N ILE A 170 5.04 -28.54 15.03
CA ILE A 170 5.62 -27.25 15.41
C ILE A 170 4.56 -26.16 15.39
N ALA A 171 3.76 -26.07 14.32
CA ALA A 171 2.72 -25.06 14.18
C ALA A 171 1.65 -25.18 15.27
N LEU A 172 1.26 -26.41 15.63
CA LEU A 172 0.28 -26.68 16.67
C LEU A 172 0.69 -26.09 18.02
N PHE A 173 1.98 -26.19 18.38
CA PHE A 173 2.47 -25.71 19.66
C PHE A 173 2.87 -24.23 19.65
N THR A 174 3.48 -23.75 18.55
CA THR A 174 4.15 -22.44 18.51
C THR A 174 3.30 -21.30 17.94
N VAL A 175 2.39 -21.57 17.01
CA VAL A 175 1.64 -20.50 16.32
C VAL A 175 0.52 -19.95 17.20
N ARG A 176 0.38 -18.63 17.20
CA ARG A 176 -0.70 -17.87 17.86
C ARG A 176 -1.25 -16.84 16.88
N ASP A 177 -2.58 -16.73 16.83
CA ASP A 177 -3.28 -15.96 15.80
C ASP A 177 -3.08 -14.45 15.95
N HIS A 178 -3.21 -13.96 17.19
CA HIS A 178 -3.08 -12.54 17.53
C HIS A 178 -2.23 -12.35 18.78
N PRO A 179 -1.53 -11.21 18.91
CA PRO A 179 -0.77 -10.88 20.12
C PRO A 179 -1.68 -10.85 21.37
N HIS A 180 -2.93 -10.41 21.23
CA HIS A 180 -3.90 -10.38 22.34
C HIS A 180 -4.20 -11.74 22.95
N VAL A 181 -4.12 -12.83 22.18
CA VAL A 181 -4.29 -14.21 22.70
C VAL A 181 -3.16 -14.58 23.68
N ALA A 182 -2.01 -13.93 23.55
CA ALA A 182 -0.87 -14.05 24.45
C ALA A 182 -0.80 -12.94 25.51
N GLY A 183 -1.82 -12.07 25.61
CA GLY A 183 -1.80 -10.90 26.50
C GLY A 183 -0.84 -9.80 26.05
N LEU A 184 -0.46 -9.79 24.76
CA LEU A 184 0.45 -8.81 24.15
C LEU A 184 -0.31 -7.86 23.24
N THR A 185 0.33 -6.74 22.89
CA THR A 185 -0.10 -5.79 21.86
C THR A 185 0.79 -5.96 20.62
N PRO A 186 0.32 -5.58 19.42
CA PRO A 186 1.19 -5.50 18.23
C PRO A 186 2.45 -4.68 18.53
N ASP A 187 3.60 -5.12 18.00
CA ASP A 187 4.94 -4.56 18.28
C ASP A 187 5.44 -4.59 19.74
N GLY A 188 4.61 -5.02 20.71
CA GLY A 188 5.00 -5.14 22.13
C GLY A 188 4.99 -3.82 22.90
N ASP A 189 4.27 -2.80 22.44
CA ASP A 189 4.15 -1.52 23.15
C ASP A 189 3.40 -1.74 24.48
N ALA A 190 4.08 -1.48 25.61
CA ALA A 190 3.50 -1.57 26.94
C ALA A 190 2.36 -0.56 27.07
N ARG A 191 1.17 -1.04 27.47
CA ARG A 191 0.01 -0.19 27.80
C ARG A 191 0.44 1.00 28.66
N SER A 192 0.30 2.22 28.13
CA SER A 192 -0.07 3.36 28.96
C SER A 192 -1.56 3.23 29.22
N ASP A 193 -1.92 2.58 30.32
CA ASP A 193 -3.27 2.68 30.89
C ASP A 193 -3.49 4.14 31.32
N ASN A 194 -3.96 5.00 30.40
CA ASN A 194 -4.81 6.17 30.64
C ASN A 194 -5.12 6.88 29.31
N HIS A 195 -6.42 7.02 29.05
CA HIS A 195 -7.08 7.78 27.97
C HIS A 195 -7.21 7.13 26.57
N SER A 196 -8.46 6.74 26.27
CA SER A 196 -9.11 6.66 24.95
C SER A 196 -8.39 5.91 23.81
N ASP A 197 -8.74 4.63 23.66
CA ASP A 197 -8.54 3.79 22.47
C ASP A 197 -9.34 4.28 21.24
N GLN A 198 -9.06 5.48 20.71
CA GLN A 198 -9.69 5.94 19.45
C GLN A 198 -8.76 6.48 18.36
N HIS A 199 -7.44 6.50 18.53
CA HIS A 199 -6.53 7.06 17.50
C HIS A 199 -5.40 6.10 17.08
N SER A 200 -5.73 4.82 16.85
CA SER A 200 -4.94 4.04 15.89
C SER A 200 -5.32 4.52 14.51
N LYS A 201 -4.33 4.85 13.67
CA LYS A 201 -4.49 5.14 12.24
C LYS A 201 -5.21 3.96 11.59
N SER A 202 -6.53 3.94 11.58
CA SER A 202 -7.29 2.84 11.00
C SER A 202 -7.13 2.94 9.48
N LEU A 203 -6.25 2.08 8.95
CA LEU A 203 -6.27 1.76 7.52
C LEU A 203 -7.72 1.42 7.16
N PRO A 204 -8.25 1.91 6.03
CA PRO A 204 -9.64 1.64 5.67
C PRO A 204 -9.87 0.12 5.62
N GLU A 205 -10.70 -0.38 6.54
CA GLU A 205 -11.06 -1.79 6.63
C GLU A 205 -12.00 -2.11 5.47
N ARG A 206 -11.44 -2.64 4.38
CA ARG A 206 -12.17 -2.92 3.14
C ARG A 206 -12.43 -4.41 3.00
N THR A 207 -13.60 -4.75 2.46
CA THR A 207 -13.95 -6.16 2.21
C THR A 207 -13.31 -6.65 0.90
N ALA A 208 -13.32 -7.97 0.70
CA ALA A 208 -12.93 -8.55 -0.59
C ALA A 208 -13.85 -8.13 -1.75
N SER A 209 -15.09 -7.69 -1.48
CA SER A 209 -15.97 -7.12 -2.49
C SER A 209 -15.47 -5.75 -2.95
N ASP A 210 -15.00 -4.93 -2.01
CA ASP A 210 -14.45 -3.60 -2.30
C ASP A 210 -13.12 -3.72 -3.06
N ALA A 211 -12.25 -4.65 -2.63
CA ALA A 211 -10.99 -4.93 -3.31
C ALA A 211 -11.20 -5.33 -4.78
N LYS A 212 -12.23 -6.12 -5.11
CA LYS A 212 -12.53 -6.50 -6.50
C LYS A 212 -12.94 -5.32 -7.39
N ARG A 213 -13.47 -4.25 -6.80
CA ARG A 213 -13.87 -3.03 -7.53
C ARG A 213 -12.71 -2.03 -7.64
N ASP A 214 -11.66 -2.21 -6.85
CA ASP A 214 -10.50 -1.32 -6.81
C ASP A 214 -9.50 -1.68 -7.93
N PRO A 215 -9.20 -0.77 -8.88
CA PRO A 215 -8.22 -1.04 -9.94
C PRO A 215 -6.80 -1.28 -9.39
N VAL A 216 -6.48 -0.76 -8.20
CA VAL A 216 -5.17 -0.99 -7.57
C VAL A 216 -5.01 -2.46 -7.16
N PHE A 217 -6.07 -3.12 -6.70
CA PHE A 217 -6.02 -4.57 -6.45
C PHE A 217 -5.56 -5.33 -7.70
N TRP A 218 -6.17 -5.03 -8.84
CA TRP A 218 -5.91 -5.75 -10.08
C TRP A 218 -4.52 -5.51 -10.65
N ILE A 219 -3.98 -4.28 -10.58
CA ILE A 219 -2.62 -4.03 -11.07
C ILE A 219 -1.57 -4.74 -10.22
N TYR A 220 -1.70 -4.72 -8.89
CA TYR A 220 -0.79 -5.47 -8.01
C TYR A 220 -0.93 -6.97 -8.22
N SER A 221 -2.16 -7.51 -8.28
CA SER A 221 -2.36 -8.93 -8.53
C SER A 221 -1.83 -9.39 -9.88
N ALA A 222 -2.06 -8.63 -10.96
CA ALA A 222 -1.54 -8.97 -12.28
C ALA A 222 0.00 -8.90 -12.32
N ALA A 223 0.60 -7.86 -11.75
CA ALA A 223 2.06 -7.71 -11.68
C ALA A 223 2.72 -8.84 -10.86
N LEU A 224 2.18 -9.17 -9.70
CA LEU A 224 2.67 -10.27 -8.86
C LEU A 224 2.48 -11.64 -9.55
N SER A 225 1.40 -11.79 -10.32
CA SER A 225 1.11 -13.02 -11.07
C SER A 225 2.05 -13.22 -12.26
N MET A 226 2.60 -12.14 -12.83
CA MET A 226 3.56 -12.25 -13.92
C MET A 226 4.84 -12.96 -13.48
N HIS A 227 5.30 -12.71 -12.25
CA HIS A 227 6.41 -13.47 -11.65
C HIS A 227 6.08 -14.97 -11.55
N ALA A 228 4.86 -15.32 -11.13
CA ALA A 228 4.45 -16.70 -10.96
C ALA A 228 4.27 -17.44 -12.30
N LEU A 229 3.71 -16.77 -13.30
CA LEU A 229 3.61 -17.30 -14.67
C LEU A 229 5.00 -17.59 -15.23
N PHE A 230 5.87 -16.57 -15.23
CA PHE A 230 7.17 -16.66 -15.87
C PHE A 230 8.14 -17.54 -15.08
N GLY A 231 8.28 -17.31 -13.78
CA GLY A 231 9.21 -18.03 -12.91
C GLY A 231 8.91 -19.53 -12.85
N THR A 232 7.63 -19.91 -12.87
CA THR A 232 7.25 -21.34 -12.93
C THR A 232 7.60 -21.95 -14.29
N ALA A 233 7.35 -21.23 -15.39
CA ALA A 233 7.68 -21.71 -16.73
C ALA A 233 9.19 -21.95 -16.89
N VAL A 234 10.00 -20.97 -16.48
CA VAL A 234 11.46 -21.06 -16.48
C VAL A 234 11.93 -22.22 -15.62
N THR A 235 11.40 -22.38 -14.42
CA THR A 235 11.79 -23.49 -13.53
C THR A 235 11.44 -24.86 -14.13
N PHE A 236 10.29 -24.96 -14.82
CA PHE A 236 9.83 -26.21 -15.42
C PHE A 236 10.67 -26.64 -16.63
N HIS A 237 11.11 -25.66 -17.42
CA HIS A 237 11.83 -25.86 -18.67
C HIS A 237 13.31 -25.44 -18.59
N ILE A 238 13.86 -25.25 -17.38
CA ILE A 238 15.18 -24.61 -17.17
C ILE A 238 16.29 -25.28 -17.98
N VAL A 239 16.32 -26.62 -18.00
CA VAL A 239 17.33 -27.38 -18.74
C VAL A 239 17.15 -27.20 -20.24
N ALA A 240 15.90 -27.26 -20.73
CA ALA A 240 15.61 -27.12 -22.16
C ALA A 240 15.88 -25.69 -22.68
N ILE A 241 15.56 -24.66 -21.89
CA ILE A 241 15.85 -23.26 -22.23
C ILE A 241 17.36 -23.02 -22.32
N PHE A 242 18.14 -23.56 -21.38
CA PHE A 242 19.60 -23.42 -21.40
C PHE A 242 20.25 -24.24 -22.52
N GLU A 243 19.74 -25.45 -22.78
CA GLU A 243 20.22 -26.31 -23.87
C GLU A 243 19.98 -25.67 -25.25
N GLU A 244 18.81 -25.04 -25.47
CA GLU A 244 18.52 -24.27 -26.69
C GLU A 244 19.54 -23.14 -26.90
N ALA A 245 19.98 -22.48 -25.82
CA ALA A 245 20.99 -21.43 -25.84
C ALA A 245 22.44 -21.96 -25.96
N GLY A 246 22.64 -23.27 -26.07
CA GLY A 246 23.97 -23.90 -26.15
C GLY A 246 24.71 -23.99 -24.82
N ARG A 247 24.01 -23.84 -23.69
CA ARG A 247 24.54 -23.95 -22.32
C ARG A 247 24.29 -25.32 -21.74
N ASP A 248 25.17 -25.75 -20.84
CA ASP A 248 25.05 -27.08 -20.23
C ASP A 248 24.03 -27.11 -19.07
N ARG A 249 23.69 -28.34 -18.66
CA ARG A 249 22.76 -28.59 -17.56
C ARG A 249 23.27 -28.08 -16.20
N VAL A 250 24.58 -28.00 -16.02
CA VAL A 250 25.19 -27.54 -14.75
C VAL A 250 24.96 -26.04 -14.61
N GLU A 251 25.17 -25.27 -15.66
CA GLU A 251 24.88 -23.84 -15.72
C GLU A 251 23.40 -23.54 -15.47
N ALA A 252 22.51 -24.36 -16.04
CA ALA A 252 21.06 -24.24 -15.86
C ALA A 252 20.64 -24.34 -14.38
N PHE A 253 21.26 -25.25 -13.61
CA PHE A 253 21.00 -25.34 -12.16
C PHE A 253 21.78 -24.30 -11.36
N ALA A 254 22.98 -23.92 -11.81
CA ALA A 254 23.81 -22.93 -11.14
C ALA A 254 23.12 -21.55 -11.09
N TYR A 255 22.28 -21.22 -12.07
CA TYR A 255 21.46 -19.99 -12.13
C TYR A 255 20.73 -19.62 -10.83
N PHE A 256 20.17 -20.60 -10.11
CA PHE A 256 19.33 -20.32 -8.94
C PHE A 256 20.10 -19.67 -7.78
N LEU A 257 21.38 -19.98 -7.62
CA LEU A 257 22.18 -19.47 -6.51
C LEU A 257 22.47 -17.96 -6.61
N PRO A 258 23.09 -17.43 -7.69
CA PRO A 258 23.32 -15.99 -7.82
C PRO A 258 22.01 -15.20 -7.92
N GLN A 259 20.97 -15.75 -8.56
CA GLN A 259 19.64 -15.13 -8.61
C GLN A 259 19.08 -14.91 -7.21
N ALA A 260 19.22 -15.89 -6.32
CA ALA A 260 18.73 -15.78 -4.96
C ALA A 260 19.55 -14.83 -4.09
N VAL A 261 20.86 -14.74 -4.31
CA VAL A 261 21.70 -13.74 -3.63
C VAL A 261 21.21 -12.33 -3.97
N VAL A 262 20.98 -12.05 -5.27
CA VAL A 262 20.44 -10.76 -5.71
C VAL A 262 19.04 -10.52 -5.13
N SER A 263 18.16 -11.52 -5.20
CA SER A 263 16.81 -11.44 -4.64
C SER A 263 16.82 -11.11 -3.15
N LEU A 264 17.70 -11.77 -2.39
CA LEU A 264 17.85 -11.53 -0.96
C LEU A 264 18.34 -10.11 -0.66
N SER A 265 19.39 -9.66 -1.33
CA SER A 265 19.94 -8.31 -1.16
C SER A 265 18.90 -7.24 -1.46
N VAL A 266 18.20 -7.38 -2.58
CA VAL A 266 17.15 -6.43 -2.97
C VAL A 266 15.96 -6.50 -2.01
N ASN A 267 15.56 -7.70 -1.57
CA ASN A 267 14.47 -7.85 -0.61
C ASN A 267 14.78 -7.13 0.70
N LEU A 268 15.97 -7.33 1.29
CA LEU A 268 16.36 -6.70 2.55
C LEU A 268 16.38 -5.16 2.45
N VAL A 269 16.96 -4.61 1.38
CA VAL A 269 17.00 -3.17 1.13
C VAL A 269 15.60 -2.60 0.90
N ALA A 270 14.82 -3.23 0.02
CA ALA A 270 13.47 -2.77 -0.30
C ALA A 270 12.52 -2.90 0.90
N SER A 271 12.66 -3.94 1.72
CA SER A 271 11.88 -4.11 2.95
C SER A 271 12.19 -3.01 3.97
N ALA A 272 13.46 -2.65 4.14
CA ALA A 272 13.85 -1.55 5.04
C ALA A 272 13.34 -0.19 4.54
N LEU A 273 13.39 0.04 3.23
CA LEU A 273 12.87 1.27 2.62
C LEU A 273 11.35 1.33 2.61
N ALA A 274 10.67 0.19 2.49
CA ALA A 274 9.22 0.13 2.36
C ALA A 274 8.50 0.73 3.57
N ASP A 275 9.09 0.74 4.76
CA ASP A 275 8.50 1.38 5.95
C ASP A 275 8.47 2.92 5.83
N TYR A 276 9.27 3.50 4.93
CA TYR A 276 9.39 4.96 4.75
C TYR A 276 8.96 5.46 3.37
N CYS A 277 8.75 4.57 2.40
CA CYS A 277 8.39 4.93 1.04
C CYS A 277 7.05 4.35 0.59
N ARG A 278 6.46 4.99 -0.44
CA ARG A 278 5.26 4.48 -1.11
C ARG A 278 5.59 3.19 -1.86
N LEU A 279 4.60 2.30 -2.04
CA LEU A 279 4.80 1.01 -2.72
C LEU A 279 4.81 1.13 -4.25
N LYS A 280 4.19 2.16 -4.83
CA LYS A 280 4.12 2.37 -6.29
C LYS A 280 5.50 2.40 -6.99
N PRO A 281 6.51 3.14 -6.48
CA PRO A 281 7.86 3.07 -7.04
C PRO A 281 8.46 1.65 -7.02
N LEU A 282 8.28 0.91 -5.93
CA LEU A 282 8.77 -0.47 -5.82
C LEU A 282 8.10 -1.39 -6.86
N LEU A 283 6.79 -1.18 -7.13
CA LEU A 283 6.05 -1.90 -8.17
C LEU A 283 6.62 -1.62 -9.57
N ILE A 284 6.88 -0.34 -9.88
CA ILE A 284 7.45 0.08 -11.17
C ILE A 284 8.84 -0.53 -11.36
N VAL A 285 9.71 -0.45 -10.35
CA VAL A 285 11.06 -1.05 -10.42
C VAL A 285 10.97 -2.57 -10.55
N MET A 286 10.04 -3.23 -9.86
CA MET A 286 9.83 -4.67 -9.97
C MET A 286 9.50 -5.08 -11.41
N LEU A 287 8.56 -4.38 -12.05
CA LEU A 287 8.14 -4.65 -13.43
C LEU A 287 9.29 -4.39 -14.42
N LEU A 288 10.07 -3.33 -14.22
CA LEU A 288 11.28 -3.07 -15.01
C LEU A 288 12.32 -4.18 -14.86
N MET A 289 12.54 -4.70 -13.66
CA MET A 289 13.47 -5.80 -13.43
C MET A 289 12.98 -7.11 -14.05
N PHE A 290 11.68 -7.39 -14.04
CA PHE A 290 11.14 -8.53 -14.78
C PHE A 290 11.26 -8.36 -16.30
N LEU A 291 11.15 -7.14 -16.84
CA LEU A 291 11.45 -6.87 -18.25
C LEU A 291 12.90 -7.20 -18.60
N VAL A 292 13.84 -6.74 -17.75
CA VAL A 292 15.27 -7.05 -17.88
C VAL A 292 15.51 -8.56 -17.86
N GLY A 293 14.90 -9.27 -16.91
CA GLY A 293 15.03 -10.71 -16.80
C GLY A 293 14.46 -11.46 -18.01
N ALA A 294 13.28 -11.05 -18.48
CA ALA A 294 12.65 -11.66 -19.65
C ALA A 294 13.45 -11.41 -20.93
N TYR A 295 14.04 -10.22 -21.07
CA TYR A 295 14.99 -9.92 -22.15
C TYR A 295 16.27 -10.78 -22.04
N GLY A 296 16.75 -11.03 -20.82
CA GLY A 296 17.89 -11.91 -20.56
C GLY A 296 17.73 -13.32 -21.14
N ILE A 297 16.51 -13.89 -21.12
CA ILE A 297 16.23 -15.18 -21.76
C ILE A 297 16.46 -15.13 -23.27
N THR A 298 15.97 -14.08 -23.93
CA THR A 298 16.14 -13.93 -25.40
C THR A 298 17.61 -13.74 -25.83
N GLN A 299 18.49 -13.46 -24.87
CA GLN A 299 19.92 -13.25 -25.09
C GLN A 299 20.77 -14.30 -24.37
N LEU A 300 20.19 -15.43 -23.96
CA LEU A 300 20.84 -16.39 -23.07
C LEU A 300 22.08 -17.06 -23.68
N HIS A 301 22.21 -17.04 -25.01
CA HIS A 301 23.42 -17.46 -25.73
C HIS A 301 24.66 -16.62 -25.39
N THR A 302 24.49 -15.45 -24.76
CA THR A 302 25.57 -14.57 -24.30
C THR A 302 25.75 -14.63 -22.78
N GLU A 303 26.94 -14.29 -22.28
CA GLU A 303 27.19 -14.10 -20.84
C GLU A 303 26.37 -12.94 -20.26
N GLU A 304 26.16 -11.88 -21.06
CA GLU A 304 25.34 -10.74 -20.67
C GLU A 304 23.89 -11.17 -20.42
N GLY A 305 23.31 -11.98 -21.31
CA GLY A 305 21.96 -12.52 -21.15
C GLY A 305 21.78 -13.35 -19.88
N TYR A 306 22.77 -14.17 -19.53
CA TYR A 306 22.78 -14.92 -18.26
C TYR A 306 22.70 -13.97 -17.05
N TRP A 307 23.52 -12.93 -17.01
CA TRP A 307 23.51 -11.97 -15.91
C TRP A 307 22.28 -11.06 -15.89
N LEU A 308 21.70 -10.72 -17.05
CA LEU A 308 20.43 -10.01 -17.13
C LEU A 308 19.27 -10.86 -16.59
N LEU A 309 19.26 -12.17 -16.89
CA LEU A 309 18.33 -13.14 -16.33
C LEU A 309 18.46 -13.20 -14.79
N VAL A 310 19.69 -13.35 -14.28
CA VAL A 310 20.01 -13.35 -12.84
C VAL A 310 19.60 -12.07 -12.14
N LEU A 311 20.00 -10.91 -12.67
CA LEU A 311 19.73 -9.60 -12.05
C LEU A 311 18.25 -9.24 -12.13
N GLY A 312 17.63 -9.47 -13.28
CA GLY A 312 16.23 -9.15 -13.51
C GLY A 312 15.27 -9.97 -12.65
N PHE A 313 15.41 -11.31 -12.67
CA PHE A 313 14.58 -12.18 -11.81
C PHE A 313 15.01 -12.18 -10.35
N GLY A 314 16.28 -11.93 -10.07
CA GLY A 314 16.77 -11.69 -8.71
C GLY A 314 16.10 -10.47 -8.11
N ALA A 315 16.36 -9.29 -8.66
CA ALA A 315 15.83 -8.03 -8.15
C ALA A 315 14.30 -7.98 -8.20
N GLY A 316 13.70 -8.45 -9.30
CA GLY A 316 12.25 -8.56 -9.42
C GLY A 316 11.65 -9.50 -8.37
N GLY A 317 12.26 -10.67 -8.12
CA GLY A 317 11.83 -11.61 -7.07
C GLY A 317 11.95 -11.03 -5.66
N GLY A 318 13.02 -10.28 -5.40
CA GLY A 318 13.23 -9.59 -4.13
C GLY A 318 12.14 -8.55 -3.84
N LEU A 319 11.81 -7.72 -4.84
CA LEU A 319 10.73 -6.73 -4.77
C LEU A 319 9.34 -7.39 -4.71
N TRP A 320 9.14 -8.49 -5.44
CA TRP A 320 7.93 -9.31 -5.35
C TRP A 320 7.69 -9.80 -3.93
N GLY A 321 8.75 -10.22 -3.22
CA GLY A 321 8.67 -10.63 -1.82
C GLY A 321 8.15 -9.53 -0.89
N VAL A 322 8.55 -8.27 -1.13
CA VAL A 322 8.10 -7.09 -0.37
C VAL A 322 6.65 -6.73 -0.71
N LEU A 323 6.36 -6.57 -2.01
CA LEU A 323 5.05 -6.12 -2.49
C LEU A 323 3.95 -7.13 -2.21
N SER A 324 4.22 -8.43 -2.40
CA SER A 324 3.27 -9.50 -2.07
C SER A 324 2.92 -9.53 -0.58
N ASN A 325 3.74 -8.95 0.28
CA ASN A 325 3.51 -8.88 1.72
C ASN A 325 2.79 -7.60 2.14
N LEU A 326 3.20 -6.45 1.60
CA LEU A 326 2.74 -5.16 2.10
C LEU A 326 1.57 -4.56 1.31
N ALA A 327 1.41 -4.88 0.02
CA ALA A 327 0.47 -4.17 -0.85
C ALA A 327 -0.97 -4.26 -0.35
N PHE A 328 -1.45 -5.46 -0.04
CA PHE A 328 -2.86 -5.66 0.30
C PHE A 328 -3.22 -5.13 1.69
N ILE A 329 -2.38 -5.36 2.70
CA ILE A 329 -2.66 -4.88 4.05
C ILE A 329 -2.62 -3.34 4.13
N ARG A 330 -1.67 -2.69 3.43
CA ARG A 330 -1.59 -1.22 3.40
C ARG A 330 -2.72 -0.58 2.61
N GLN A 331 -3.31 -1.29 1.65
CA GLN A 331 -4.34 -0.77 0.78
C GLN A 331 -5.77 -1.06 1.28
N PHE A 332 -5.97 -2.18 1.99
CA PHE A 332 -7.30 -2.70 2.32
C PHE A 332 -7.52 -3.03 3.80
N GLY A 333 -6.51 -2.82 4.67
CA GLY A 333 -6.63 -3.11 6.10
C GLY A 333 -6.33 -4.56 6.46
N ALA A 334 -6.50 -4.88 7.75
CA ALA A 334 -6.11 -6.18 8.32
C ALA A 334 -7.29 -7.13 8.54
N LEU A 335 -8.51 -6.63 8.69
CA LEU A 335 -9.68 -7.43 9.11
C LEU A 335 -10.07 -8.51 8.10
N HIS A 336 -10.03 -8.20 6.80
CA HIS A 336 -10.38 -9.11 5.70
C HIS A 336 -9.15 -9.51 4.86
N LEU A 337 -7.96 -9.44 5.47
CA LEU A 337 -6.71 -9.66 4.78
C LEU A 337 -6.60 -11.10 4.24
N GLY A 338 -7.11 -12.11 4.95
CA GLY A 338 -7.08 -13.50 4.50
C GLY A 338 -7.85 -13.70 3.21
N GLU A 339 -9.09 -13.21 3.11
CA GLU A 339 -9.89 -13.31 1.90
C GLU A 339 -9.27 -12.54 0.72
N ILE A 340 -8.83 -11.30 0.94
CA ILE A 340 -8.24 -10.44 -0.11
C ILE A 340 -6.93 -11.05 -0.63
N SER A 341 -6.04 -11.41 0.27
CA SER A 341 -4.76 -12.02 -0.08
C SER A 341 -4.93 -13.44 -0.63
N GLY A 342 -5.97 -14.17 -0.21
CA GLY A 342 -6.39 -15.45 -0.75
C GLY A 342 -6.87 -15.34 -2.20
N LEU A 343 -7.62 -14.28 -2.53
CA LEU A 343 -7.98 -13.97 -3.91
C LEU A 343 -6.75 -13.67 -4.77
N ASN A 344 -5.83 -12.83 -4.30
CA ASN A 344 -4.56 -12.61 -5.01
C ASN A 344 -3.77 -13.92 -5.22
N THR A 345 -3.73 -14.76 -4.19
CA THR A 345 -3.02 -16.04 -4.23
C THR A 345 -3.67 -16.99 -5.24
N ALA A 346 -5.00 -16.97 -5.36
CA ALA A 346 -5.73 -17.69 -6.40
C ALA A 346 -5.29 -17.26 -7.81
N ILE A 347 -5.24 -15.95 -8.08
CA ILE A 347 -4.81 -15.41 -9.38
C ILE A 347 -3.35 -15.81 -9.67
N THR A 348 -2.49 -15.69 -8.66
CA THR A 348 -1.06 -16.04 -8.76
C THR A 348 -0.86 -17.54 -9.05
N VAL A 349 -1.59 -18.40 -8.35
CA VAL A 349 -1.54 -19.86 -8.55
C VAL A 349 -2.10 -20.23 -9.92
N PHE A 350 -3.20 -19.62 -10.35
CA PHE A 350 -3.75 -19.80 -11.69
C PHE A 350 -2.73 -19.42 -12.79
N ALA A 351 -2.09 -18.26 -12.65
CA ALA A 351 -1.06 -17.79 -13.58
C ALA A 351 0.14 -18.75 -13.67
N SER A 352 0.58 -19.32 -12.54
CA SER A 352 1.65 -20.33 -12.53
C SER A 352 1.28 -21.65 -13.19
N ALA A 353 -0.01 -21.96 -13.36
CA ALA A 353 -0.45 -23.13 -14.11
C ALA A 353 -0.29 -22.92 -15.63
N ILE A 354 -0.53 -21.70 -16.09
CA ILE A 354 -0.50 -21.33 -17.51
C ILE A 354 0.94 -21.27 -18.04
N GLY A 355 1.87 -20.76 -17.25
CA GLY A 355 3.26 -20.50 -17.66
C GLY A 355 3.94 -21.65 -18.40
N PRO A 356 4.11 -22.84 -17.79
CA PRO A 356 4.79 -23.97 -18.43
C PRO A 356 4.13 -24.39 -19.75
N VAL A 357 2.79 -24.35 -19.83
CA VAL A 357 2.04 -24.71 -21.04
C VAL A 357 2.23 -23.68 -22.14
N ALA A 358 2.22 -22.39 -21.81
CA ALA A 358 2.48 -21.33 -22.77
C ALA A 358 3.89 -21.44 -23.38
N PHE A 359 4.90 -21.74 -22.56
CA PHE A 359 6.28 -21.96 -23.02
C PHE A 359 6.41 -23.21 -23.88
N SER A 360 5.77 -24.32 -23.48
CA SER A 360 5.73 -25.54 -24.31
C SER A 360 5.06 -25.29 -25.66
N LEU A 361 3.91 -24.62 -25.70
CA LEU A 361 3.21 -24.32 -26.95
C LEU A 361 4.04 -23.40 -27.86
N ALA A 362 4.72 -22.41 -27.28
CA ALA A 362 5.61 -21.53 -28.04
C ALA A 362 6.77 -22.32 -28.67
N ASN A 363 7.40 -23.22 -27.91
CA ASN A 363 8.43 -24.09 -28.44
C ASN A 363 7.90 -25.04 -29.54
N ASP A 364 6.73 -25.66 -29.32
CA ASP A 364 6.15 -26.60 -30.30
C ASP A 364 5.73 -25.90 -31.61
N THR A 365 5.35 -24.63 -31.55
CA THR A 365 4.86 -23.87 -32.72
C THR A 365 5.95 -23.07 -33.43
N PHE A 366 6.88 -22.47 -32.69
CA PHE A 366 7.93 -21.61 -33.21
C PHE A 366 9.32 -22.24 -33.18
N GLY A 367 9.48 -23.40 -32.53
CA GLY A 367 10.77 -24.08 -32.36
C GLY A 367 11.70 -23.42 -31.35
N SER A 368 11.19 -22.51 -30.52
CA SER A 368 12.00 -21.73 -29.57
C SER A 368 11.19 -21.27 -28.35
N PHE A 369 11.85 -21.26 -27.18
CA PHE A 369 11.29 -20.65 -25.97
C PHE A 369 11.31 -19.11 -25.98
N ASP A 370 12.07 -18.47 -26.89
CA ASP A 370 12.15 -17.01 -27.00
C ASP A 370 10.80 -16.37 -27.32
N ALA A 371 9.99 -17.04 -28.14
CA ALA A 371 8.66 -16.55 -28.52
C ALA A 371 7.75 -16.36 -27.28
N ALA A 372 7.84 -17.25 -26.29
CA ALA A 372 7.11 -17.11 -25.03
C ALA A 372 7.65 -15.96 -24.17
N ALA A 373 8.99 -15.78 -24.14
CA ALA A 373 9.63 -14.70 -23.42
C ALA A 373 9.20 -13.32 -23.98
N VAL A 374 9.17 -13.17 -25.32
CA VAL A 374 8.69 -11.96 -26.01
C VAL A 374 7.22 -11.65 -25.68
N GLY A 375 6.35 -12.67 -25.66
CA GLY A 375 4.95 -12.50 -25.25
C GLY A 375 4.81 -11.96 -23.82
N CYS A 376 5.66 -12.45 -22.91
CA CYS A 376 5.69 -11.95 -21.54
C CYS A 376 6.24 -10.53 -21.42
N ILE A 377 7.24 -10.16 -22.24
CA ILE A 377 7.76 -8.78 -22.33
C ILE A 377 6.62 -7.83 -22.71
N PHE A 378 5.80 -8.18 -23.72
CA PHE A 378 4.65 -7.37 -24.10
C PHE A 378 3.68 -7.18 -22.93
N GLY A 379 3.32 -8.26 -22.23
CA GLY A 379 2.45 -8.18 -21.05
C GLY A 379 3.03 -7.31 -19.93
N LEU A 380 4.34 -7.43 -19.67
CA LEU A 380 5.06 -6.63 -18.69
C LEU A 380 5.10 -5.13 -19.06
N VAL A 381 5.29 -4.78 -20.34
CA VAL A 381 5.24 -3.38 -20.82
C VAL A 381 3.86 -2.79 -20.60
N VAL A 382 2.80 -3.52 -20.96
CA VAL A 382 1.41 -3.08 -20.72
C VAL A 382 1.16 -2.84 -19.23
N LEU A 383 1.56 -3.78 -18.37
CA LEU A 383 1.43 -3.63 -16.92
C LEU A 383 2.24 -2.47 -16.38
N LEU A 384 3.45 -2.23 -16.89
CA LEU A 384 4.30 -1.10 -16.50
C LEU A 384 3.63 0.24 -16.84
N LEU A 385 3.10 0.38 -18.06
CA LEU A 385 2.39 1.59 -18.48
C LEU A 385 1.15 1.83 -17.60
N VAL A 386 0.34 0.80 -17.35
CA VAL A 386 -0.83 0.91 -16.46
C VAL A 386 -0.40 1.27 -15.04
N ALA A 387 0.66 0.66 -14.50
CA ALA A 387 1.17 0.96 -13.16
C ALA A 387 1.66 2.41 -13.01
N ILE A 388 2.26 2.98 -14.07
CA ILE A 388 2.69 4.38 -14.10
C ILE A 388 1.47 5.31 -14.14
N LEU A 389 0.53 5.04 -15.05
CA LEU A 389 -0.62 5.92 -15.32
C LEU A 389 -1.71 5.86 -14.24
N LEU A 390 -1.87 4.73 -13.54
CA LEU A 390 -2.90 4.58 -12.52
C LEU A 390 -2.52 5.33 -11.22
N PRO A 391 -3.32 6.30 -10.74
CA PRO A 391 -3.15 6.91 -9.42
C PRO A 391 -3.46 5.88 -8.31
N GLN A 392 -2.71 5.89 -7.19
CA GLN A 392 -2.87 4.88 -6.13
C GLN A 392 -3.31 5.52 -4.78
N PRO A 393 -4.28 4.94 -4.04
CA PRO A 393 -4.95 5.60 -2.90
C PRO A 393 -4.11 5.95 -1.67
N LEU A 394 -2.85 5.49 -1.57
CA LEU A 394 -1.93 6.06 -0.56
C LEU A 394 -1.69 7.57 -0.78
N ASP A 395 -2.09 8.09 -1.95
CA ASP A 395 -2.14 9.52 -2.25
C ASP A 395 -3.39 10.20 -1.62
N ARG A 396 -4.44 9.45 -1.26
CA ARG A 396 -5.76 9.97 -0.86
C ARG A 396 -6.23 9.62 0.56
N ALA A 397 -5.50 8.83 1.35
CA ALA A 397 -6.01 8.28 2.61
C ALA A 397 -6.62 9.31 3.58
N PHE A 398 -6.05 10.51 3.69
CA PHE A 398 -6.64 11.60 4.47
C PHE A 398 -7.89 12.18 3.80
N ALA A 399 -7.81 12.46 2.50
CA ALA A 399 -8.91 13.03 1.70
C ALA A 399 -10.12 12.10 1.60
N ASP A 400 -9.90 10.79 1.46
CA ASP A 400 -10.95 9.76 1.39
C ASP A 400 -11.63 9.54 2.76
N ALA A 401 -10.93 9.85 3.86
CA ALA A 401 -11.46 9.73 5.22
C ALA A 401 -12.19 10.99 5.70
N LEU A 402 -11.97 12.13 5.04
CA LEU A 402 -12.61 13.40 5.36
C LEU A 402 -14.05 13.40 4.86
N GLN A 403 -15.00 13.63 5.75
CA GLN A 403 -16.39 13.85 5.34
C GLN A 403 -16.68 15.35 5.29
N MET A 404 -17.27 15.78 4.18
CA MET A 404 -17.63 17.16 3.91
C MET A 404 -19.14 17.34 4.13
N ASP A 405 -19.53 18.51 4.65
CA ASP A 405 -20.92 18.96 4.68
C ASP A 405 -21.08 20.15 3.72
N ASP A 406 -22.04 20.07 2.79
CA ASP A 406 -22.24 21.09 1.75
C ASP A 406 -22.63 22.47 2.31
N ARG A 407 -22.97 22.57 3.60
CA ARG A 407 -23.27 23.83 4.29
C ARG A 407 -22.02 24.58 4.76
N VAL A 408 -20.85 23.94 4.73
CA VAL A 408 -19.60 24.49 5.25
C VAL A 408 -18.57 24.58 4.14
N ASP A 409 -18.03 25.79 3.94
CA ASP A 409 -16.84 25.98 3.10
C ASP A 409 -15.60 25.50 3.87
N ALA A 410 -14.87 24.52 3.35
CA ALA A 410 -13.59 24.09 3.90
C ALA A 410 -12.43 24.36 2.94
N VAL A 411 -11.28 24.71 3.52
CA VAL A 411 -10.05 24.99 2.78
C VAL A 411 -8.87 24.32 3.45
N TRP A 412 -8.03 23.63 2.67
CA TRP A 412 -6.83 22.97 3.16
C TRP A 412 -5.56 23.75 2.81
N PHE A 413 -4.70 23.99 3.80
CA PHE A 413 -3.43 24.71 3.66
C PHE A 413 -2.21 23.81 3.93
N PRO A 414 -1.84 22.90 3.01
CA PRO A 414 -0.62 22.12 3.15
C PRO A 414 0.65 23.01 3.03
N PRO A 415 1.82 22.53 3.49
CA PRO A 415 3.09 23.15 3.14
C PRO A 415 3.22 23.27 1.62
N ALA A 416 3.74 24.40 1.13
CA ALA A 416 3.68 24.75 -0.28
C ALA A 416 4.22 23.69 -1.25
N LEU A 417 5.26 22.95 -0.84
CA LEU A 417 5.84 21.84 -1.60
C LEU A 417 4.83 20.73 -1.94
N TYR A 418 3.74 20.63 -1.18
CA TYR A 418 2.72 19.59 -1.32
C TYR A 418 1.39 20.11 -1.89
N LEU A 419 1.28 21.39 -2.25
CA LEU A 419 0.03 21.98 -2.75
C LEU A 419 -0.52 21.23 -3.97
N GLY A 420 0.31 20.97 -4.99
CA GLY A 420 -0.15 20.27 -6.20
C GLY A 420 -0.62 18.83 -5.92
N ALA A 421 -0.01 18.16 -4.94
CA ALA A 421 -0.47 16.84 -4.51
C ALA A 421 -1.82 16.94 -3.77
N ALA A 422 -1.99 17.94 -2.90
CA ALA A 422 -3.25 18.16 -2.18
C ALA A 422 -4.40 18.51 -3.14
N VAL A 423 -4.18 19.40 -4.10
CA VAL A 423 -5.18 19.75 -5.14
C VAL A 423 -5.60 18.52 -5.95
N ALA A 424 -4.67 17.62 -6.28
CA ALA A 424 -4.96 16.42 -7.05
C ALA A 424 -5.82 15.38 -6.29
N VAL A 425 -5.93 15.50 -4.97
CA VAL A 425 -6.60 14.51 -4.11
C VAL A 425 -7.75 15.09 -3.29
N ALA A 426 -7.91 16.41 -3.25
CA ALA A 426 -8.99 17.07 -2.53
C ALA A 426 -10.36 16.56 -3.01
N PRO A 427 -11.27 16.18 -2.09
CA PRO A 427 -12.63 15.82 -2.46
C PRO A 427 -13.36 17.04 -3.02
N GLN A 428 -14.46 16.79 -3.73
CA GLN A 428 -15.34 17.85 -4.19
C GLN A 428 -15.84 18.67 -2.99
N GLY A 429 -15.77 20.00 -3.08
CA GLY A 429 -16.14 20.90 -1.98
C GLY A 429 -15.00 21.33 -1.07
N LEU A 430 -13.81 20.68 -1.13
CA LEU A 430 -12.63 21.12 -0.40
C LEU A 430 -11.72 21.99 -1.28
N ALA A 431 -11.62 23.28 -0.98
CA ALA A 431 -10.65 24.16 -1.63
C ALA A 431 -9.24 23.94 -1.06
N CYS A 432 -8.22 24.38 -1.79
CA CYS A 432 -6.82 24.29 -1.36
C CYS A 432 -6.15 25.67 -1.41
N GLY A 433 -5.18 25.88 -0.53
CA GLY A 433 -4.40 27.11 -0.44
C GLY A 433 -2.99 26.86 0.10
N VAL A 434 -2.22 27.94 0.26
CA VAL A 434 -0.86 27.88 0.82
C VAL A 434 -0.77 28.62 2.15
N GLN A 435 0.19 28.21 2.99
CA GLN A 435 0.36 28.77 4.34
C GLN A 435 1.01 30.16 4.36
N ASP A 436 1.64 30.59 3.27
CA ASP A 436 2.22 31.93 3.12
C ASP A 436 2.55 32.22 1.63
N ILE A 437 2.65 33.51 1.29
CA ILE A 437 3.11 33.99 -0.02
C ILE A 437 4.07 35.19 0.13
N GLY A 438 4.86 35.44 -0.89
CA GLY A 438 5.64 36.67 -1.05
C GLY A 438 4.81 37.82 -1.63
N THR A 439 5.45 38.98 -1.80
CA THR A 439 4.79 40.21 -2.30
C THR A 439 4.92 40.42 -3.81
N ALA A 440 6.00 39.90 -4.41
CA ALA A 440 6.35 40.12 -5.81
C ALA A 440 5.60 39.17 -6.75
N ALA A 441 5.11 39.69 -7.87
CA ALA A 441 4.49 38.89 -8.93
C ALA A 441 5.53 38.15 -9.80
N SER A 442 6.72 38.73 -9.96
CA SER A 442 7.82 38.17 -10.77
C SER A 442 9.16 38.77 -10.35
N GLY A 443 10.26 38.14 -10.77
CA GLY A 443 11.63 38.59 -10.48
C GLY A 443 12.46 37.54 -9.72
N PRO A 444 13.76 37.81 -9.47
CA PRO A 444 14.68 36.85 -8.83
C PRO A 444 14.48 36.75 -7.30
N HIS A 445 13.25 36.50 -6.85
CA HIS A 445 12.88 36.34 -5.44
C HIS A 445 13.08 34.88 -5.02
N THR A 446 14.34 34.46 -4.90
CA THR A 446 14.70 33.06 -4.64
C THR A 446 14.11 32.58 -3.31
N GLY A 447 13.30 31.52 -3.36
CA GLY A 447 12.66 30.92 -2.17
C GLY A 447 11.29 31.51 -1.80
N GLU A 448 10.88 32.61 -2.44
CA GLU A 448 9.55 33.20 -2.26
C GLU A 448 8.52 32.55 -3.20
N ILE A 449 7.25 32.60 -2.80
CA ILE A 449 6.13 32.04 -3.57
C ILE A 449 5.22 33.18 -4.01
N ALA A 450 5.12 33.40 -5.33
CA ALA A 450 4.19 34.37 -5.88
C ALA A 450 2.75 33.84 -5.81
N ALA A 451 1.77 34.73 -5.60
CA ALA A 451 0.36 34.35 -5.56
C ALA A 451 -0.10 33.68 -6.87
N GLU A 452 0.45 34.13 -7.99
CA GLU A 452 0.21 33.59 -9.32
C GLU A 452 0.67 32.12 -9.44
N MET A 453 1.78 31.74 -8.80
CA MET A 453 2.24 30.33 -8.77
C MET A 453 1.28 29.41 -8.02
N VAL A 454 0.61 29.92 -6.97
CA VAL A 454 -0.39 29.16 -6.21
C VAL A 454 -1.62 28.92 -7.06
N ALA A 455 -2.08 29.95 -7.78
CA ALA A 455 -3.22 29.86 -8.70
C ALA A 455 -2.94 28.88 -9.85
N ASP A 456 -1.73 28.90 -10.43
CA ASP A 456 -1.31 27.99 -11.51
C ASP A 456 -1.37 26.51 -11.12
N VAL A 457 -1.14 26.20 -9.84
CA VAL A 457 -1.19 24.83 -9.29
C VAL A 457 -2.60 24.45 -8.83
N GLY A 458 -3.58 25.36 -8.97
CA GLY A 458 -4.99 25.14 -8.62
C GLY A 458 -5.37 25.50 -7.19
N GLY A 459 -4.51 26.19 -6.45
CA GLY A 459 -4.85 26.78 -5.16
C GLY A 459 -5.67 28.08 -5.33
N SER A 460 -6.56 28.36 -4.40
CA SER A 460 -7.45 29.54 -4.44
C SER A 460 -7.44 30.39 -3.17
N TRP A 461 -6.68 29.97 -2.15
CA TRP A 461 -6.56 30.67 -0.87
C TRP A 461 -5.11 30.79 -0.41
N THR A 462 -4.85 31.73 0.50
CA THR A 462 -3.57 31.81 1.24
C THR A 462 -3.81 32.30 2.66
N ILE A 463 -2.93 31.93 3.58
CA ILE A 463 -2.85 32.59 4.90
C ILE A 463 -1.80 33.70 4.81
N VAL A 464 -2.03 34.83 5.48
CA VAL A 464 -1.05 35.92 5.62
C VAL A 464 -1.05 36.47 7.05
N GLY A 465 0.14 36.78 7.57
CA GLY A 465 0.27 37.35 8.91
C GLY A 465 -0.04 36.37 10.04
N HIS A 466 0.10 35.06 9.82
CA HIS A 466 -0.06 34.05 10.87
C HIS A 466 0.83 34.38 12.07
N SER A 467 0.34 34.13 13.28
CA SER A 467 1.01 34.46 14.55
C SER A 467 2.49 34.07 14.61
N GLU A 468 2.84 32.85 14.17
CA GLU A 468 4.21 32.35 14.10
C GLU A 468 5.08 33.22 13.18
N ARG A 469 4.56 33.67 12.04
CA ARG A 469 5.30 34.48 11.09
C ARG A 469 5.53 35.90 11.62
N ARG A 470 4.55 36.46 12.32
CA ARG A 470 4.69 37.75 13.00
C ARG A 470 5.78 37.70 14.06
N LEU A 471 5.80 36.66 14.90
CA LEU A 471 6.75 36.55 16.02
C LEU A 471 8.13 36.02 15.62
N ALA A 472 8.19 34.93 14.86
CA ALA A 472 9.45 34.24 14.55
C ALA A 472 10.12 34.77 13.28
N GLN A 473 9.33 35.26 12.32
CA GLN A 473 9.82 35.77 11.03
C GLN A 473 9.73 37.30 10.91
N ASN A 474 9.30 38.00 11.97
CA ASN A 474 9.18 39.46 12.03
C ASN A 474 8.28 40.05 10.92
N GLU A 475 7.18 39.38 10.58
CA GLU A 475 6.20 39.95 9.66
C GLU A 475 5.39 41.07 10.32
N GLY A 476 5.77 42.32 10.00
CA GLY A 476 5.06 43.51 10.48
C GLY A 476 3.75 43.79 9.72
N ASP A 477 2.93 44.66 10.30
CA ASP A 477 1.57 44.98 9.82
C ASP A 477 1.55 45.46 8.35
N ASP A 478 2.49 46.33 7.99
CA ASP A 478 2.68 46.81 6.61
C ASP A 478 3.00 45.70 5.61
N LEU A 479 3.81 44.71 6.01
CA LEU A 479 4.16 43.58 5.15
C LEU A 479 2.95 42.69 4.94
N VAL A 480 2.18 42.42 6.00
CA VAL A 480 0.94 41.65 5.91
C VAL A 480 -0.05 42.34 4.96
N GLY A 481 -0.27 43.65 5.09
CA GLY A 481 -1.09 44.41 4.13
C GLY A 481 -0.59 44.30 2.69
N THR A 482 0.73 44.35 2.48
CA THR A 482 1.34 44.18 1.15
C THR A 482 1.12 42.77 0.58
N LYS A 483 1.24 41.72 1.41
CA LYS A 483 0.98 40.34 1.03
C LYS A 483 -0.50 40.12 0.71
N THR A 484 -1.43 40.71 1.48
CA THR A 484 -2.87 40.67 1.19
C THR A 484 -3.17 41.25 -0.19
N ALA A 485 -2.61 42.42 -0.52
CA ALA A 485 -2.76 43.02 -1.85
C ALA A 485 -2.16 42.13 -2.96
N ALA A 486 -1.03 41.48 -2.70
CA ALA A 486 -0.42 40.53 -3.63
C ALA A 486 -1.28 39.28 -3.86
N ALA A 487 -1.88 38.71 -2.80
CA ALA A 487 -2.81 37.59 -2.90
C ALA A 487 -4.01 37.94 -3.80
N LEU A 488 -4.66 39.07 -3.53
CA LEU A 488 -5.82 39.54 -4.29
C LEU A 488 -5.49 39.81 -5.76
N ARG A 489 -4.30 40.38 -6.03
CA ARG A 489 -3.81 40.58 -7.40
C ARG A 489 -3.62 39.25 -8.15
N GLY A 490 -3.07 38.24 -7.46
CA GLY A 490 -2.90 36.89 -8.01
C GLY A 490 -4.19 36.07 -8.08
N GLY A 491 -5.34 36.63 -7.70
CA GLY A 491 -6.65 35.96 -7.74
C GLY A 491 -6.91 35.00 -6.57
N LEU A 492 -6.09 35.04 -5.52
CA LEU A 492 -6.30 34.25 -4.30
C LEU A 492 -7.19 35.01 -3.31
N ASN A 493 -7.85 34.25 -2.43
CA ASN A 493 -8.57 34.79 -1.26
C ASN A 493 -7.67 34.68 -0.01
N PRO A 494 -7.18 35.80 0.55
CA PRO A 494 -6.34 35.76 1.75
C PRO A 494 -7.17 35.61 3.03
N ILE A 495 -6.72 34.71 3.92
CA ILE A 495 -7.06 34.71 5.34
C ILE A 495 -6.02 35.58 6.06
N VAL A 496 -6.45 36.75 6.49
CA VAL A 496 -5.61 37.74 7.17
C VAL A 496 -5.66 37.48 8.66
N CYS A 497 -4.54 37.04 9.22
CA CYS A 497 -4.45 36.75 10.64
C CYS A 497 -4.12 38.00 11.46
N VAL A 498 -4.93 38.23 12.49
CA VAL A 498 -4.80 39.32 13.46
C VAL A 498 -4.94 38.78 14.87
N GLY A 499 -4.25 39.41 15.83
CA GLY A 499 -4.29 39.01 17.22
C GLY A 499 -3.19 39.64 18.05
N GLU A 500 -3.42 39.66 19.35
CA GLU A 500 -2.55 40.21 20.36
C GLU A 500 -1.72 39.12 21.07
N THR A 501 -0.59 39.54 21.62
CA THR A 501 0.22 38.73 22.54
C THR A 501 -0.37 38.72 23.96
N ALA A 502 0.05 37.75 24.78
CA ALA A 502 -0.35 37.70 26.20
C ALA A 502 -0.06 39.02 26.93
N ALA A 503 1.12 39.60 26.70
CA ALA A 503 1.53 40.84 27.35
C ALA A 503 0.67 42.04 26.94
N GLU A 504 0.22 42.09 25.68
CA GLU A 504 -0.68 43.14 25.20
C GLU A 504 -2.09 42.97 25.79
N ARG A 505 -2.58 41.73 25.90
CA ARG A 505 -3.86 41.42 26.57
C ARG A 505 -3.83 41.77 28.05
N ASP A 506 -2.78 41.37 28.77
CA ASP A 506 -2.63 41.65 30.20
C ASP A 506 -2.53 43.15 30.49
N ALA A 507 -2.14 43.94 29.49
CA ALA A 507 -2.12 45.40 29.52
C ALA A 507 -3.46 46.05 29.09
N GLY A 508 -4.46 45.29 28.66
CA GLY A 508 -5.74 45.80 28.14
C GLY A 508 -5.64 46.46 26.76
N HIS A 509 -4.66 46.04 25.94
CA HIS A 509 -4.37 46.62 24.63
C HIS A 509 -4.87 45.76 23.46
N GLU A 510 -5.60 44.67 23.69
CA GLU A 510 -6.04 43.72 22.66
C GLU A 510 -6.76 44.39 21.48
N LYS A 511 -7.72 45.29 21.77
CA LYS A 511 -8.48 46.02 20.75
C LYS A 511 -7.60 47.00 19.97
N ILE A 512 -6.68 47.68 20.65
CA ILE A 512 -5.75 48.64 20.01
C ILE A 512 -4.83 47.92 19.03
N VAL A 513 -4.31 46.75 19.42
CA VAL A 513 -3.41 45.94 18.59
C VAL A 513 -4.14 45.41 17.36
N VAL A 514 -5.32 44.79 17.56
CA VAL A 514 -6.11 44.24 16.46
C VAL A 514 -6.57 45.32 15.48
N GLN A 515 -6.99 46.49 15.99
CA GLN A 515 -7.35 47.63 15.15
C GLN A 515 -6.17 48.07 14.27
N ARG A 516 -4.98 48.29 14.86
CA ARG A 516 -3.77 48.67 14.13
C ARG A 516 -3.41 47.67 13.02
N GLN A 517 -3.47 46.38 13.34
CA GLN A 517 -3.16 45.32 12.38
C GLN A 517 -4.15 45.29 11.22
N LEU A 518 -5.44 45.50 11.50
CA LEU A 518 -6.50 45.50 10.49
C LEU A 518 -6.42 46.74 9.61
N GLU A 519 -6.24 47.94 10.18
CA GLU A 519 -6.07 49.20 9.45
C GLU A 519 -4.93 49.11 8.42
N ALA A 520 -3.77 48.55 8.81
CA ALA A 520 -2.63 48.37 7.91
C ALA A 520 -2.96 47.50 6.67
N VAL A 521 -3.94 46.62 6.77
CA VAL A 521 -4.41 45.78 5.65
C VAL A 521 -5.45 46.55 4.82
N LEU A 522 -6.40 47.22 5.49
CA LEU A 522 -7.45 48.01 4.85
C LEU A 522 -6.89 49.19 4.03
N ASP A 523 -5.76 49.74 4.43
CA ASP A 523 -5.05 50.81 3.71
C ASP A 523 -4.38 50.33 2.40
N ARG A 524 -4.27 49.02 2.18
CA ARG A 524 -3.55 48.42 1.04
C ARG A 524 -4.47 47.75 0.02
N ILE A 525 -5.77 47.67 0.27
CA ILE A 525 -6.74 47.00 -0.59
C ILE A 525 -7.88 47.94 -0.98
N ASP A 526 -8.52 47.69 -2.13
CA ASP A 526 -9.79 48.34 -2.44
C ASP A 526 -10.88 47.72 -1.54
N HIS A 527 -11.66 48.56 -0.86
CA HIS A 527 -12.71 48.12 0.07
C HIS A 527 -13.83 47.33 -0.64
N ALA A 528 -13.96 47.46 -1.96
CA ALA A 528 -14.82 46.58 -2.76
C ALA A 528 -14.34 45.11 -2.80
N GLN A 529 -13.09 44.84 -2.43
CA GLN A 529 -12.49 43.49 -2.39
C GLN A 529 -12.66 42.81 -1.01
N LEU A 530 -13.26 43.47 -0.02
CA LEU A 530 -13.46 42.91 1.32
C LEU A 530 -14.25 41.58 1.32
N GLY A 531 -15.16 41.38 0.37
CA GLY A 531 -15.86 40.10 0.21
C GLY A 531 -14.98 38.94 -0.28
N LYS A 532 -13.71 39.20 -0.65
CA LYS A 532 -12.73 38.20 -1.11
C LYS A 532 -11.67 37.86 -0.05
N ILE A 533 -11.74 38.48 1.13
CA ILE A 533 -10.83 38.18 2.23
C ILE A 533 -11.59 37.47 3.36
N ALA A 534 -10.87 36.83 4.25
CA ALA A 534 -11.37 36.40 5.55
C ALA A 534 -10.44 36.92 6.64
N ILE A 535 -10.96 37.16 7.84
CA ILE A 535 -10.15 37.53 9.00
C ILE A 535 -10.01 36.32 9.90
N GLY A 536 -8.77 35.92 10.18
CA GLY A 536 -8.47 34.93 11.22
C GLY A 536 -8.12 35.64 12.51
N TYR A 537 -9.00 35.63 13.52
CA TYR A 537 -8.63 36.12 14.84
C TYR A 537 -7.88 35.02 15.59
N GLU A 538 -6.59 35.28 15.81
CA GLU A 538 -5.60 34.35 16.34
C GLU A 538 -4.96 34.94 17.61
N PRO A 539 -5.61 34.85 18.79
CA PRO A 539 -5.00 35.30 20.03
C PRO A 539 -3.71 34.52 20.26
N VAL A 540 -2.56 35.19 20.17
CA VAL A 540 -1.25 34.55 20.03
C VAL A 540 -0.92 33.67 21.24
N TRP A 541 -1.47 34.02 22.40
CA TRP A 541 -1.32 33.30 23.66
C TRP A 541 -2.09 31.97 23.73
N ALA A 542 -3.08 31.76 22.85
CA ALA A 542 -3.88 30.52 22.78
C ALA A 542 -3.33 29.49 21.76
N ILE A 543 -2.31 29.85 20.98
CA ILE A 543 -1.82 29.04 19.86
C ILE A 543 -0.73 28.08 20.36
N GLY A 544 -0.98 26.77 20.25
CA GLY A 544 -0.01 25.73 20.63
C GLY A 544 0.23 25.58 22.13
N THR A 545 -0.42 26.38 22.97
CA THR A 545 -0.27 26.36 24.45
C THR A 545 -1.27 25.44 25.15
N GLY A 546 -2.34 25.03 24.44
CA GLY A 546 -3.45 24.25 25.00
C GLY A 546 -4.42 25.07 25.87
N VAL A 547 -4.13 26.36 26.09
CA VAL A 547 -5.05 27.31 26.74
C VAL A 547 -6.00 27.83 25.67
N THR A 548 -7.30 27.62 25.85
CA THR A 548 -8.32 28.12 24.92
C THR A 548 -9.01 29.32 25.56
N ALA A 549 -9.15 30.43 24.84
CA ALA A 549 -9.98 31.53 25.29
C ALA A 549 -11.41 31.05 25.53
N SER A 550 -12.13 31.65 26.47
CA SER A 550 -13.56 31.32 26.61
C SER A 550 -14.32 31.73 25.35
N PRO A 551 -15.42 31.06 24.98
CA PRO A 551 -16.23 31.45 23.83
C PRO A 551 -16.65 32.92 23.87
N GLU A 552 -16.91 33.47 25.07
CA GLU A 552 -17.26 34.87 25.27
C GLU A 552 -16.09 35.82 24.95
N GLN A 553 -14.86 35.45 25.31
CA GLN A 553 -13.67 36.24 24.97
C GLN A 553 -13.40 36.25 23.46
N ALA A 554 -13.66 35.13 22.79
CA ALA A 554 -13.57 35.04 21.34
C ALA A 554 -14.68 35.90 20.68
N GLN A 555 -15.91 35.79 21.16
CA GLN A 555 -17.05 36.59 20.69
C GLN A 555 -16.80 38.09 20.81
N GLU A 556 -16.29 38.57 21.96
CA GLU A 556 -16.01 40.00 22.15
C GLU A 556 -15.06 40.57 21.08
N MET A 557 -14.01 39.81 20.74
CA MET A 557 -13.03 40.25 19.76
C MET A 557 -13.55 40.12 18.34
N HIS A 558 -14.32 39.08 18.03
CA HIS A 558 -14.98 38.93 16.73
C HIS A 558 -16.01 40.04 16.49
N GLU A 559 -16.82 40.39 17.50
CA GLU A 559 -17.75 41.52 17.45
C GLU A 559 -17.00 42.83 17.19
N PHE A 560 -15.89 43.07 17.89
CA PHE A 560 -15.07 44.26 17.67
C PHE A 560 -14.49 44.33 16.25
N VAL A 561 -13.95 43.22 15.72
CA VAL A 561 -13.47 43.17 14.33
C VAL A 561 -14.62 43.43 13.35
N ARG A 562 -15.82 42.89 13.59
CA ARG A 562 -17.02 43.14 12.78
C ARG A 562 -17.41 44.62 12.79
N GLN A 563 -17.35 45.27 13.95
CA GLN A 563 -17.64 46.70 14.10
C GLN A 563 -16.68 47.54 13.25
N LEU A 564 -15.36 47.31 13.36
CA LEU A 564 -14.34 48.01 12.56
C LEU A 564 -14.58 47.85 11.05
N LEU A 565 -14.87 46.63 10.60
CA LEU A 565 -15.16 46.36 9.18
C LEU A 565 -16.44 47.06 8.71
N THR A 566 -17.45 47.15 9.59
CA THR A 566 -18.74 47.80 9.28
C THR A 566 -18.58 49.31 9.12
N GLU A 567 -17.73 49.94 9.93
CA GLU A 567 -17.39 51.37 9.81
C GLU A 567 -16.73 51.70 8.48
N VAL A 568 -15.93 50.77 7.93
CA VAL A 568 -15.27 50.91 6.62
C VAL A 568 -16.24 50.67 5.48
N ASN A 569 -16.96 49.53 5.49
CA ASN A 569 -17.93 49.19 4.46
C ASN A 569 -18.98 48.21 5.00
N ALA A 570 -20.09 48.73 5.51
CA ALA A 570 -21.18 47.94 6.08
C ALA A 570 -21.72 46.84 5.15
N GLN A 571 -21.77 47.08 3.83
CA GLN A 571 -22.28 46.08 2.88
C GLN A 571 -21.33 44.89 2.74
N MET A 572 -20.02 45.15 2.67
CA MET A 572 -19.01 44.09 2.53
C MET A 572 -18.70 43.41 3.87
N ALA A 573 -18.81 44.12 5.00
CA ALA A 573 -18.62 43.59 6.35
C ALA A 573 -19.61 42.47 6.71
N ALA A 574 -20.78 42.45 6.05
CA ALA A 574 -21.76 41.36 6.18
C ALA A 574 -21.39 40.10 5.36
N GLN A 575 -20.44 40.20 4.43
CA GLN A 575 -20.03 39.11 3.53
C GLN A 575 -18.67 38.51 3.91
N ILE A 576 -17.84 39.25 4.64
CA ILE A 576 -16.53 38.79 5.11
C ILE A 576 -16.70 37.74 6.21
N ARG A 577 -15.93 36.66 6.12
CA ARG A 577 -15.89 35.61 7.15
C ARG A 577 -14.87 35.99 8.22
N ILE A 578 -15.25 35.94 9.49
CA ILE A 578 -14.34 36.07 10.63
C ILE A 578 -14.24 34.71 11.33
N VAL A 579 -13.10 34.05 11.15
CA VAL A 579 -12.84 32.71 11.67
C VAL A 579 -11.94 32.77 12.90
N TYR A 580 -12.18 31.85 13.84
CA TYR A 580 -11.44 31.79 15.09
C TYR A 580 -10.25 30.82 14.98
N GLY A 581 -9.05 31.26 15.31
CA GLY A 581 -7.82 30.45 15.23
C GLY A 581 -7.25 29.95 16.56
N GLY A 582 -7.93 30.18 17.69
CA GLY A 582 -7.43 29.78 19.01
C GLY A 582 -7.74 28.32 19.39
N SER A 583 -6.88 27.37 19.04
CA SER A 583 -6.94 25.96 19.50
C SER A 583 -8.33 25.30 19.41
N VAL A 584 -8.96 25.35 18.23
CA VAL A 584 -10.22 24.64 17.93
C VAL A 584 -9.98 23.12 17.90
N LYS A 585 -10.85 22.38 18.58
CA LYS A 585 -10.85 20.92 18.68
C LYS A 585 -12.29 20.38 18.62
N PRO A 586 -12.51 19.09 18.35
CA PRO A 586 -13.86 18.53 18.32
C PRO A 586 -14.67 18.80 19.59
N GLU A 587 -14.02 18.84 20.76
CA GLU A 587 -14.71 18.97 22.04
C GLU A 587 -15.22 20.39 22.34
N ASN A 588 -14.64 21.42 21.71
CA ASN A 588 -14.99 22.82 21.97
C ASN A 588 -15.59 23.54 20.75
N ALA A 589 -15.54 22.93 19.56
CA ALA A 589 -15.98 23.56 18.31
C ALA A 589 -17.45 24.01 18.36
N ALA A 590 -18.35 23.20 18.93
CA ALA A 590 -19.77 23.53 19.01
C ALA A 590 -20.04 24.81 19.84
N ASP A 591 -19.39 24.95 21.01
CA ASP A 591 -19.56 26.11 21.89
C ASP A 591 -18.97 27.39 21.28
N ILE A 592 -17.86 27.25 20.55
CA ILE A 592 -17.20 28.35 19.84
C ILE A 592 -18.07 28.80 18.66
N PHE A 593 -18.52 27.88 17.81
CA PHE A 593 -19.30 28.23 16.61
C PHE A 593 -20.74 28.66 16.91
N ALA A 594 -21.25 28.40 18.12
CA ALA A 594 -22.53 28.94 18.59
C ALA A 594 -22.50 30.46 18.85
N GLN A 595 -21.32 31.08 18.92
CA GLN A 595 -21.17 32.52 19.11
C GLN A 595 -21.58 33.29 17.84
N GLN A 596 -22.23 34.44 18.00
CA GLN A 596 -22.91 35.15 16.92
C GLN A 596 -21.98 35.58 15.78
N ASP A 597 -20.79 36.10 16.12
CA ASP A 597 -19.85 36.72 15.17
C ASP A 597 -18.70 35.78 14.75
N ILE A 598 -18.73 34.52 15.19
CA ILE A 598 -17.75 33.50 14.83
C ILE A 598 -18.28 32.70 13.64
N ASP A 599 -17.68 32.89 12.46
CA ASP A 599 -18.15 32.28 11.20
C ASP A 599 -17.54 30.90 10.91
N GLY A 600 -16.61 30.44 11.75
CA GLY A 600 -15.90 29.18 11.58
C GLY A 600 -14.56 29.18 12.29
N GLY A 601 -13.68 28.25 11.91
CA GLY A 601 -12.38 28.05 12.56
C GLY A 601 -11.20 28.02 11.59
N LEU A 602 -10.07 28.57 12.02
CA LEU A 602 -8.76 28.33 11.42
C LEU A 602 -8.06 27.24 12.25
N VAL A 603 -8.10 26.00 11.75
CA VAL A 603 -7.78 24.80 12.55
C VAL A 603 -6.34 24.34 12.30
N GLY A 604 -5.53 24.35 13.36
CA GLY A 604 -4.15 23.84 13.35
C GLY A 604 -4.09 22.32 13.54
N GLY A 605 -3.61 21.86 14.70
CA GLY A 605 -3.27 20.45 14.94
C GLY A 605 -4.40 19.44 14.69
N ALA A 606 -5.67 19.78 15.00
CA ALA A 606 -6.81 18.90 14.76
C ALA A 606 -7.07 18.66 13.26
N SER A 607 -6.65 19.57 12.37
CA SER A 607 -6.79 19.38 10.93
C SER A 607 -5.87 18.29 10.36
N LEU A 608 -4.89 17.82 11.14
CA LEU A 608 -3.98 16.74 10.72
C LEU A 608 -4.62 15.35 10.83
N ASN A 609 -5.80 15.26 11.47
CA ASN A 609 -6.60 14.06 11.62
C ASN A 609 -7.95 14.24 10.91
N ALA A 610 -8.25 13.37 9.95
CA ALA A 610 -9.48 13.48 9.16
C ALA A 610 -10.75 13.34 10.01
N ALA A 611 -10.73 12.52 11.06
CA ALA A 611 -11.88 12.33 11.95
C ALA A 611 -12.14 13.57 12.79
N ASP A 612 -11.09 14.14 13.40
CA ASP A 612 -11.20 15.35 14.20
C ASP A 612 -11.64 16.54 13.33
N PHE A 613 -11.09 16.65 12.13
CA PHE A 613 -11.47 17.71 11.20
C PHE A 613 -12.91 17.56 10.71
N THR A 614 -13.35 16.34 10.42
CA THR A 614 -14.76 16.04 10.10
C THR A 614 -15.68 16.47 11.24
N ALA A 615 -15.36 16.11 12.48
CA ALA A 615 -16.17 16.49 13.64
C ALA A 615 -16.28 18.02 13.82
N ILE A 616 -15.21 18.77 13.49
CA ILE A 616 -15.23 20.23 13.51
C ILE A 616 -16.08 20.80 12.37
N ILE A 617 -16.01 20.22 11.16
CA ILE A 617 -16.89 20.58 10.03
C ILE A 617 -18.36 20.36 10.41
N ASP A 618 -18.68 19.21 11.01
CA ASP A 618 -20.05 18.90 11.45
C ASP A 618 -20.54 19.87 12.53
N ALA A 619 -19.68 20.26 13.48
CA ALA A 619 -20.01 21.24 14.50
C ALA A 619 -20.31 22.61 13.87
N ALA A 620 -19.52 23.04 12.87
CA ALA A 620 -19.78 24.28 12.14
C ALA A 620 -21.10 24.23 11.36
N ALA A 621 -21.40 23.07 10.76
CA ALA A 621 -22.64 22.84 10.01
C ALA A 621 -23.89 22.82 10.91
N GLN A 622 -23.75 22.53 12.20
CA GLN A 622 -24.87 22.51 13.17
C GLN A 622 -25.15 23.87 13.79
N ALA A 623 -24.16 24.77 13.82
CA ALA A 623 -24.29 26.11 14.40
C ALA A 623 -25.03 27.11 13.48
N ARG A 624 -25.27 26.74 12.22
CA ARG A 624 -25.93 27.53 11.17
C ARG A 624 -27.11 26.75 10.58
#